data_AF-A0AAD2G410-F1
#
_entry.id   AF-A0AAD2G410-F1
#
_cell.length_a   1.000
_cell.length_b   1.000
_cell.length_c   1.000
_cell.angle_alpha   90.00
_cell.angle_beta   90.00
_cell.angle_gamma   90.00
#
_symmetry.space_group_name_H-M   'P 1'
#
loop_
_entity.id
_entity.type
_entity.pdbx_description
1 polymer ?
#
loop_
_entity_poly.entity_id
_entity_poly.type
_entity_poly.pdbx_seq_one_letter_code
_entity_poly.pdbx_strand_id
1 'polypeptide(L)'
;MSSALQSTDSISAPALTVRSSPFNTAARKITVKENKSAAKQQLKNNATSTVASSSAAVDEYCQPPNRDAMIARAAVLRQSILKQQIELQQLERDILCVTSASNESNAFLNHPLELLARTTYQARDTFLHSSSVLKRKLQRVQGKIGRNNQKYKGSVEQYVATQTVSGARILTNLALHPDRLAYLVDPNTAALVPHLPAIYSRLDKLEPHVATILEKVLNKKQHLNSIEPYLGQILERFDDIEPHFPWILRNIDVLAPYTGLLLKHIDELLLYAECEDDGSGVISCEDQYELAEQLLPYLEFYVSRLDLVGPHLPLLRPHIPKLLKHNRIAKVTPHIDRLFARGYLNLGTSANLDILLFWVGWTLRVPLLPRIFFAVPGSPKFVSFLANRMPRRFARKCSDVTCSLDGDYGSSWNRLSKD
;
A
#
# COMPACT_ATOMS: atom_id res chain seq x y z
N MET A 1 -24.40 -19.68 -68.93
CA MET A 1 -23.85 -18.59 -69.76
C MET A 1 -23.39 -17.51 -68.81
N SER A 2 -22.16 -16.99 -69.00
CA SER A 2 -21.52 -15.83 -68.32
C SER A 2 -21.44 -15.89 -66.77
N SER A 3 -20.26 -15.82 -66.11
CA SER A 3 -19.19 -14.81 -66.18
C SER A 3 -19.69 -13.42 -65.75
N ALA A 4 -19.05 -12.65 -64.86
CA ALA A 4 -17.84 -12.85 -64.02
C ALA A 4 -18.03 -12.02 -62.71
N LEU A 5 -17.06 -11.60 -61.87
CA LEU A 5 -15.58 -11.56 -61.93
C LEU A 5 -15.01 -11.63 -60.47
N GLN A 6 -13.79 -11.15 -60.26
CA GLN A 6 -12.99 -11.15 -59.02
C GLN A 6 -12.93 -9.75 -58.37
N SER A 7 -12.74 -9.67 -57.05
CA SER A 7 -11.54 -9.02 -56.51
C SER A 7 -11.13 -9.67 -55.17
N THR A 8 -9.82 -9.81 -54.97
CA THR A 8 -9.22 -10.33 -53.73
C THR A 8 -7.95 -9.53 -53.47
N ASP A 9 -8.02 -8.53 -52.59
CA ASP A 9 -6.87 -7.70 -52.27
C ASP A 9 -5.99 -8.36 -51.21
N SER A 10 -4.75 -8.64 -51.61
CA SER A 10 -3.69 -9.18 -50.79
C SER A 10 -3.01 -8.06 -50.00
N ILE A 11 -3.16 -8.08 -48.66
CA ILE A 11 -2.38 -7.20 -47.79
C ILE A 11 -1.00 -7.81 -47.56
N SER A 12 0.03 -7.12 -48.01
CA SER A 12 1.44 -7.50 -47.84
C SER A 12 1.94 -7.16 -46.43
N ALA A 13 2.64 -8.11 -45.81
CA ALA A 13 3.34 -7.88 -44.55
C ALA A 13 4.76 -7.32 -44.81
N PRO A 14 5.19 -6.24 -44.15
CA PRO A 14 6.56 -5.76 -44.24
C PRO A 14 7.49 -6.61 -43.37
N ALA A 15 8.55 -7.15 -43.97
CA ALA A 15 9.58 -7.88 -43.25
C ALA A 15 10.43 -6.92 -42.38
N LEU A 16 10.45 -7.16 -41.06
CA LEU A 16 11.30 -6.42 -40.13
C LEU A 16 12.72 -7.00 -40.10
N THR A 17 13.66 -6.27 -40.71
CA THR A 17 15.09 -6.63 -40.75
C THR A 17 15.73 -6.48 -39.36
N VAL A 18 15.92 -7.59 -38.65
CA VAL A 18 16.61 -7.61 -37.34
C VAL A 18 18.09 -7.28 -37.54
N ARG A 19 18.49 -6.07 -37.15
CA ARG A 19 19.87 -5.59 -37.21
C ARG A 19 20.60 -5.95 -35.90
N SER A 20 21.23 -7.11 -35.86
CA SER A 20 22.06 -7.54 -34.73
C SER A 20 23.27 -6.60 -34.57
N SER A 21 23.47 -6.10 -33.35
CA SER A 21 24.68 -5.36 -32.96
C SER A 21 25.34 -6.07 -31.77
N PRO A 22 26.68 -6.22 -31.75
CA PRO A 22 27.36 -7.01 -30.74
C PRO A 22 27.59 -6.20 -29.47
N PHE A 23 27.10 -6.69 -28.33
CA PHE A 23 27.46 -6.15 -27.02
C PHE A 23 28.82 -6.71 -26.55
N ASN A 24 29.75 -5.80 -26.23
CA ASN A 24 31.08 -6.14 -25.76
C ASN A 24 31.06 -6.80 -24.37
N THR A 25 31.66 -7.98 -24.27
CA THR A 25 31.81 -8.71 -23.00
C THR A 25 33.05 -8.21 -22.24
N ALA A 26 32.89 -7.22 -21.37
CA ALA A 26 33.95 -6.75 -20.47
C ALA A 26 33.88 -7.47 -19.11
N ALA A 27 34.60 -8.58 -18.98
CA ALA A 27 34.63 -9.39 -17.77
C ALA A 27 35.34 -8.67 -16.60
N ARG A 28 34.59 -8.21 -15.60
CA ARG A 28 35.16 -7.66 -14.36
C ARG A 28 35.31 -8.75 -13.30
N LYS A 29 36.48 -9.39 -13.25
CA LYS A 29 36.88 -10.26 -12.12
C LYS A 29 36.79 -9.49 -10.81
N ILE A 30 35.87 -9.88 -9.92
CA ILE A 30 35.91 -9.51 -8.51
C ILE A 30 36.38 -10.74 -7.75
N THR A 31 37.63 -10.68 -7.28
CA THR A 31 38.21 -11.70 -6.39
C THR A 31 37.58 -11.58 -5.02
N VAL A 32 36.75 -12.55 -4.63
CA VAL A 32 36.37 -12.75 -3.24
C VAL A 32 37.60 -13.27 -2.48
N LYS A 33 38.06 -12.52 -1.49
CA LYS A 33 39.02 -12.99 -0.48
C LYS A 33 38.44 -12.79 0.92
N GLU A 34 38.91 -13.62 1.83
CA GLU A 34 38.26 -13.96 3.09
C GLU A 34 38.29 -12.86 4.17
N ASN A 35 37.11 -12.61 4.77
CA ASN A 35 36.77 -12.92 6.16
C ASN A 35 37.80 -12.75 7.31
N LYS A 36 37.24 -12.33 8.47
CA LYS A 36 37.74 -12.46 9.88
C LYS A 36 38.88 -11.54 10.35
N SER A 37 38.53 -10.34 10.83
CA SER A 37 39.33 -9.63 11.86
C SER A 37 38.60 -8.57 12.72
N ALA A 38 37.42 -8.08 12.35
CA ALA A 38 36.82 -6.88 12.98
C ALA A 38 36.05 -7.08 14.31
N ALA A 39 35.70 -8.32 14.70
CA ALA A 39 34.71 -8.57 15.76
C ALA A 39 35.27 -8.73 17.20
N LYS A 40 36.55 -8.42 17.45
CA LYS A 40 37.20 -8.73 18.75
C LYS A 40 37.93 -7.58 19.46
N GLN A 41 37.68 -6.33 19.06
CA GLN A 41 38.34 -5.13 19.65
C GLN A 41 37.43 -4.16 20.42
N GLN A 42 36.10 -4.30 20.38
CA GLN A 42 35.18 -3.33 21.03
C GLN A 42 34.80 -3.64 22.50
N LEU A 43 35.41 -4.65 23.14
CA LEU A 43 35.02 -5.14 24.47
C LEU A 43 36.11 -4.97 25.55
N LYS A 44 37.09 -4.07 25.36
CA LYS A 44 38.25 -3.93 26.26
C LYS A 44 38.54 -2.52 26.80
N ASN A 45 37.67 -1.53 26.57
CA ASN A 45 37.95 -0.12 26.88
C ASN A 45 37.12 0.50 28.03
N ASN A 46 36.19 -0.24 28.65
CA ASN A 46 35.27 0.31 29.67
C ASN A 46 35.65 -0.04 31.13
N ALA A 47 36.94 -0.16 31.46
CA ALA A 47 37.36 -0.64 32.79
C ALA A 47 38.68 -0.07 33.36
N THR A 48 39.06 1.18 33.06
CA THR A 48 40.03 1.93 33.90
C THR A 48 40.00 3.44 33.65
N SER A 49 39.53 4.22 34.62
CA SER A 49 40.06 5.55 34.98
C SER A 49 39.19 6.17 36.09
N THR A 50 39.67 6.09 37.32
CA THR A 50 39.07 6.79 38.48
C THR A 50 40.08 7.82 38.97
N VAL A 51 39.59 9.02 39.30
CA VAL A 51 40.30 10.09 40.04
C VAL A 51 41.57 10.67 39.40
N ALA A 52 41.40 11.81 38.71
CA ALA A 52 42.34 12.92 38.79
C ALA A 52 41.56 14.24 38.64
N SER A 53 41.54 15.04 39.70
CA SER A 53 40.89 16.34 39.74
C SER A 53 41.84 17.44 39.25
N SER A 54 41.46 18.20 38.22
CA SER A 54 42.01 19.52 37.96
C SER A 54 40.97 20.45 37.32
N SER A 55 40.99 21.70 37.76
CA SER A 55 40.05 22.75 37.36
C SER A 55 40.49 23.42 36.05
N ALA A 56 39.72 23.24 34.99
CA ALA A 56 39.81 24.05 33.77
C ALA A 56 38.43 24.18 33.12
N ALA A 57 37.57 25.02 33.69
CA ALA A 57 36.41 25.52 32.97
C ALA A 57 36.85 26.71 32.11
N VAL A 58 36.60 26.66 30.80
CA VAL A 58 36.34 27.76 29.84
C VAL A 58 36.35 27.18 28.41
N ASP A 59 35.35 27.56 27.61
CA ASP A 59 35.26 27.44 26.15
C ASP A 59 35.28 26.07 25.43
N GLU A 60 34.33 25.17 25.78
CA GLU A 60 33.89 24.09 24.86
C GLU A 60 32.40 24.18 24.48
N TYR A 61 31.95 25.36 24.07
CA TYR A 61 30.61 25.60 23.50
C TYR A 61 30.68 26.24 22.11
N CYS A 62 30.90 25.43 21.04
CA CYS A 62 30.44 25.75 19.67
C CYS A 62 30.70 24.67 18.59
N GLN A 63 30.91 23.39 18.93
CA GLN A 63 30.85 22.33 17.92
C GLN A 63 29.37 22.10 17.53
N PRO A 64 28.95 22.35 16.27
CA PRO A 64 27.57 22.12 15.87
C PRO A 64 27.23 20.63 16.03
N PRO A 65 26.05 20.27 16.56
CA PRO A 65 25.73 18.89 16.90
C PRO A 65 25.86 18.00 15.67
N ASN A 66 26.73 16.97 15.77
CA ASN A 66 27.11 16.11 14.66
C ASN A 66 25.85 15.55 13.97
N ARG A 67 25.57 16.06 12.77
CA ARG A 67 24.34 15.81 12.02
C ARG A 67 24.14 14.32 11.76
N ASP A 68 25.21 13.60 11.47
CA ASP A 68 25.16 12.19 11.12
C ASP A 68 24.89 11.32 12.35
N ALA A 69 25.41 11.72 13.52
CA ALA A 69 25.07 11.11 14.80
C ALA A 69 23.58 11.31 15.16
N MET A 70 22.98 12.46 14.83
CA MET A 70 21.53 12.67 15.01
C MET A 70 20.70 11.84 14.01
N ILE A 71 21.12 11.74 12.74
CA ILE A 71 20.45 10.89 11.74
C ILE A 71 20.51 9.41 12.17
N ALA A 72 21.65 8.93 12.64
CA ALA A 72 21.81 7.57 13.16
C ALA A 72 20.89 7.30 14.37
N ARG A 73 20.84 8.21 15.35
CA ARG A 73 19.92 8.10 16.50
C ARG A 73 18.44 8.09 16.06
N ALA A 74 18.07 8.92 15.09
CA ALA A 74 16.72 8.94 14.54
C ALA A 74 16.35 7.64 13.81
N ALA A 75 17.29 7.01 13.11
CA ALA A 75 17.08 5.71 12.46
C ALA A 75 16.86 4.58 13.49
N VAL A 76 17.67 4.54 14.56
CA VAL A 76 17.48 3.59 15.68
C VAL A 76 16.11 3.79 16.35
N LEU A 77 15.70 5.04 16.56
CA LEU A 77 14.41 5.35 17.18
C LEU A 77 13.22 4.93 16.29
N ARG A 78 13.33 5.06 14.96
CA ARG A 78 12.31 4.50 14.02
C ARG A 78 12.22 2.99 14.11
N GLN A 79 13.37 2.28 14.11
CA GLN A 79 13.38 0.83 14.27
C GLN A 79 12.76 0.39 15.61
N SER A 80 12.98 1.15 16.69
CA SER A 80 12.32 0.94 17.98
C SER A 80 10.80 1.09 17.90
N ILE A 81 10.31 2.17 17.28
CA ILE A 81 8.87 2.41 17.11
C ILE A 81 8.24 1.31 16.24
N LEU A 82 8.87 0.93 15.13
CA LEU A 82 8.39 -0.13 14.25
C LEU A 82 8.30 -1.46 15.00
N LYS A 83 9.32 -1.81 15.80
CA LYS A 83 9.26 -2.99 16.69
C LYS A 83 8.09 -2.91 17.68
N GLN A 84 7.89 -1.76 18.33
CA GLN A 84 6.77 -1.55 19.25
C GLN A 84 5.40 -1.62 18.54
N GLN A 85 5.30 -1.18 17.28
CA GLN A 85 4.07 -1.34 16.48
C GLN A 85 3.80 -2.79 16.13
N ILE A 86 4.82 -3.59 15.77
CA ILE A 86 4.67 -5.03 15.56
C ILE A 86 4.26 -5.73 16.87
N GLU A 87 4.86 -5.35 18.00
CA GLU A 87 4.53 -5.88 19.33
C GLU A 87 3.10 -5.51 19.75
N LEU A 88 2.66 -4.27 19.50
CA LEU A 88 1.26 -3.85 19.71
C LEU A 88 0.28 -4.58 18.79
N GLN A 89 0.63 -4.82 17.51
CA GLN A 89 -0.19 -5.62 16.60
C GLN A 89 -0.26 -7.09 17.03
N GLN A 90 0.81 -7.64 17.62
CA GLN A 90 0.81 -8.98 18.21
C GLN A 90 -0.09 -9.02 19.46
N LEU A 91 0.02 -8.03 20.35
CA LEU A 91 -0.86 -7.89 21.51
C LEU A 91 -2.33 -7.68 21.12
N GLU A 92 -2.61 -6.92 20.07
CA GLU A 92 -3.97 -6.73 19.54
C GLU A 92 -4.55 -8.06 19.02
N ARG A 93 -3.76 -8.85 18.29
CA ARG A 93 -4.14 -10.21 17.89
C ARG A 93 -4.40 -11.08 19.12
N ASP A 94 -3.51 -11.06 20.12
CA ASP A 94 -3.68 -11.85 21.35
C ASP A 94 -4.93 -11.44 22.13
N ILE A 95 -5.21 -10.14 22.23
CA ILE A 95 -6.43 -9.61 22.87
C ILE A 95 -7.68 -10.05 22.08
N LEU A 96 -7.72 -9.89 20.75
CA LEU A 96 -8.86 -10.34 19.93
C LEU A 96 -9.13 -11.84 20.11
N CYS A 97 -8.07 -12.65 20.22
CA CYS A 97 -8.15 -14.08 20.49
C CYS A 97 -8.58 -14.44 21.92
N VAL A 98 -8.32 -13.57 22.91
CA VAL A 98 -8.79 -13.74 24.29
C VAL A 98 -10.25 -13.26 24.43
N THR A 99 -10.62 -12.12 23.82
CA THR A 99 -12.00 -11.59 23.90
C THR A 99 -13.03 -12.50 23.26
N SER A 100 -12.63 -13.29 22.26
CA SER A 100 -13.47 -14.34 21.65
C SER A 100 -13.59 -15.63 22.50
N ALA A 101 -12.72 -15.81 23.51
CA ALA A 101 -12.74 -16.93 24.46
C ALA A 101 -13.21 -16.53 25.88
N SER A 102 -13.37 -15.24 26.17
CA SER A 102 -13.45 -14.68 27.52
C SER A 102 -14.75 -14.90 28.33
N ASN A 103 -15.46 -16.00 28.10
CA ASN A 103 -16.55 -16.45 28.99
C ASN A 103 -16.17 -17.63 29.90
N GLU A 104 -15.00 -18.27 29.71
CA GLU A 104 -14.53 -19.32 30.62
C GLU A 104 -13.19 -18.96 31.28
N SER A 105 -13.13 -19.23 32.58
CA SER A 105 -12.23 -18.66 33.58
C SER A 105 -10.73 -18.91 33.37
N ASN A 106 -9.95 -17.84 33.54
CA ASN A 106 -8.48 -17.85 33.56
C ASN A 106 -7.89 -18.78 34.65
N ALA A 107 -7.31 -19.91 34.24
CA ALA A 107 -6.42 -20.73 35.07
C ALA A 107 -5.45 -21.55 34.22
N PHE A 108 -4.57 -20.90 33.46
CA PHE A 108 -3.64 -21.59 32.56
C PHE A 108 -2.20 -21.10 32.65
N LEU A 109 -1.30 -22.08 32.81
CA LEU A 109 -0.06 -22.18 32.04
C LEU A 109 0.18 -23.65 31.68
N ASN A 110 0.55 -23.90 30.42
CA ASN A 110 1.33 -25.06 29.92
C ASN A 110 0.65 -26.37 29.42
N HIS A 111 -0.67 -26.47 29.19
CA HIS A 111 -1.22 -27.69 28.56
C HIS A 111 -1.33 -27.58 27.02
N PRO A 112 -0.63 -28.44 26.24
CA PRO A 112 -0.57 -28.30 24.76
C PRO A 112 -1.91 -28.52 24.05
N LEU A 113 -2.87 -29.18 24.71
CA LEU A 113 -4.24 -29.34 24.20
C LEU A 113 -4.99 -28.01 24.12
N GLU A 114 -4.70 -27.05 25.00
CA GLU A 114 -5.33 -25.73 24.99
C GLU A 114 -4.87 -24.90 23.77
N LEU A 115 -3.57 -24.96 23.43
CA LEU A 115 -3.04 -24.32 22.24
C LEU A 115 -3.67 -24.91 20.95
N LEU A 116 -3.93 -26.23 20.94
CA LEU A 116 -4.62 -26.89 19.85
C LEU A 116 -6.12 -26.50 19.81
N ALA A 117 -6.78 -26.36 20.95
CA ALA A 117 -8.15 -25.85 21.04
C ALA A 117 -8.27 -24.39 20.56
N ARG A 118 -7.34 -23.51 20.95
CA ARG A 118 -7.30 -22.10 20.54
C ARG A 118 -7.04 -21.96 19.04
N THR A 119 -6.08 -22.71 18.48
CA THR A 119 -5.79 -22.68 17.04
C THR A 119 -6.93 -23.27 16.20
N THR A 120 -7.59 -24.33 16.67
CA THR A 120 -8.79 -24.87 15.98
C THR A 120 -10.00 -23.94 16.09
N TYR A 121 -10.19 -23.22 17.20
CA TYR A 121 -11.22 -22.19 17.33
C TYR A 121 -10.98 -21.01 16.38
N GLN A 122 -9.75 -20.46 16.33
CA GLN A 122 -9.35 -19.43 15.38
C GLN A 122 -9.56 -19.88 13.93
N ALA A 123 -9.09 -21.09 13.58
CA ALA A 123 -9.28 -21.68 12.27
C ALA A 123 -10.76 -21.82 11.89
N ARG A 124 -11.62 -22.19 12.85
CA ARG A 124 -13.07 -22.27 12.67
C ARG A 124 -13.70 -20.91 12.42
N ASP A 125 -13.37 -19.89 13.21
CA ASP A 125 -13.96 -18.55 13.07
C ASP A 125 -13.53 -17.88 11.76
N THR A 126 -12.24 -17.95 11.43
CA THR A 126 -11.72 -17.52 10.12
C THR A 126 -12.42 -18.26 8.97
N PHE A 127 -12.62 -19.57 9.08
CA PHE A 127 -13.34 -20.35 8.07
C PHE A 127 -14.81 -19.94 7.93
N LEU A 128 -15.50 -19.62 9.02
CA LEU A 128 -16.87 -19.08 8.99
C LEU A 128 -16.90 -17.70 8.32
N HIS A 129 -15.95 -16.83 8.65
CA HIS A 129 -15.82 -15.52 8.03
C HIS A 129 -15.56 -15.65 6.51
N SER A 130 -14.60 -16.48 6.09
CA SER A 130 -14.30 -16.74 4.69
C SER A 130 -15.48 -17.40 3.94
N SER A 131 -16.24 -18.27 4.61
CA SER A 131 -17.48 -18.83 4.07
C SER A 131 -18.56 -17.76 3.88
N SER A 132 -18.60 -16.73 4.75
CA SER A 132 -19.48 -15.57 4.57
C SER A 132 -19.11 -14.75 3.32
N VAL A 133 -17.82 -14.61 3.01
CA VAL A 133 -17.32 -13.93 1.79
C VAL A 133 -17.75 -14.71 0.55
N LEU A 134 -17.56 -16.03 0.54
CA LEU A 134 -18.02 -16.90 -0.54
C LEU A 134 -19.55 -16.81 -0.73
N LYS A 135 -20.33 -16.92 0.36
CA LYS A 135 -21.80 -16.81 0.33
C LYS A 135 -22.25 -15.46 -0.25
N ARG A 136 -21.65 -14.35 0.19
CA ARG A 136 -21.92 -13.01 -0.35
C ARG A 136 -21.52 -12.87 -1.81
N LYS A 137 -20.45 -13.52 -2.27
CA LYS A 137 -20.07 -13.56 -3.70
C LYS A 137 -21.08 -14.36 -4.53
N LEU A 138 -21.50 -15.54 -4.07
CA LEU A 138 -22.53 -16.36 -4.73
C LEU A 138 -23.87 -15.60 -4.84
N GLN A 139 -24.29 -14.90 -3.78
CA GLN A 139 -25.47 -14.04 -3.80
C GLN A 139 -25.34 -12.88 -4.81
N ARG A 140 -24.18 -12.20 -4.87
CA ARG A 140 -23.93 -11.15 -5.88
C ARG A 140 -23.93 -11.70 -7.31
N VAL A 141 -23.45 -12.93 -7.54
CA VAL A 141 -23.52 -13.61 -8.85
C VAL A 141 -24.97 -13.94 -9.22
N GLN A 142 -25.73 -14.54 -8.30
CA GLN A 142 -27.15 -14.87 -8.50
C GLN A 142 -27.99 -13.61 -8.81
N GLY A 143 -27.79 -12.53 -8.05
CA GLY A 143 -28.46 -11.24 -8.25
C GLY A 143 -27.88 -10.36 -9.36
N LYS A 144 -26.83 -10.80 -10.07
CA LYS A 144 -26.11 -10.03 -11.12
C LYS A 144 -25.59 -8.65 -10.65
N ILE A 145 -25.33 -8.50 -9.35
CA ILE A 145 -24.95 -7.22 -8.72
C ILE A 145 -23.49 -6.89 -9.06
N GLY A 146 -23.25 -5.82 -9.80
CA GLY A 146 -21.92 -5.33 -10.18
C GLY A 146 -21.38 -5.92 -11.50
N ARG A 147 -20.62 -5.10 -12.25
CA ARG A 147 -20.14 -5.39 -13.62
C ARG A 147 -19.48 -6.76 -13.76
N ASN A 148 -18.56 -7.09 -12.85
CA ASN A 148 -17.80 -8.35 -12.84
C ASN A 148 -18.65 -9.63 -12.67
N ASN A 149 -19.89 -9.53 -12.21
CA ASN A 149 -20.80 -10.67 -12.01
C ASN A 149 -21.74 -10.92 -13.19
N GLN A 150 -21.91 -9.93 -14.09
CA GLN A 150 -22.80 -10.04 -15.26
C GLN A 150 -22.33 -11.12 -16.25
N LYS A 151 -21.01 -11.40 -16.30
CA LYS A 151 -20.40 -12.41 -17.19
C LYS A 151 -20.93 -13.83 -16.99
N TYR A 152 -21.50 -14.16 -15.84
CA TYR A 152 -22.04 -15.49 -15.51
C TYR A 152 -23.55 -15.63 -15.82
N LYS A 153 -24.17 -14.66 -16.50
CA LYS A 153 -25.60 -14.65 -16.89
C LYS A 153 -26.62 -14.83 -15.75
N GLY A 154 -26.18 -14.78 -14.49
CA GLY A 154 -26.96 -15.06 -13.27
C GLY A 154 -26.93 -16.53 -12.82
N SER A 155 -26.21 -17.42 -13.52
CA SER A 155 -26.05 -18.81 -13.12
C SER A 155 -24.91 -18.96 -12.11
N VAL A 156 -25.25 -19.41 -10.91
CA VAL A 156 -24.27 -19.80 -9.88
C VAL A 156 -23.49 -21.04 -10.32
N GLU A 157 -24.11 -21.97 -11.05
CA GLU A 157 -23.47 -23.16 -11.59
C GLU A 157 -22.35 -22.80 -12.57
N GLN A 158 -22.59 -21.85 -13.48
CA GLN A 158 -21.58 -21.38 -14.43
C GLN A 158 -20.38 -20.75 -13.70
N TYR A 159 -20.63 -20.01 -12.62
CA TYR A 159 -19.58 -19.45 -11.77
C TYR A 159 -18.78 -20.55 -11.05
N VAL A 160 -19.44 -21.49 -10.38
CA VAL A 160 -18.80 -22.62 -9.67
C VAL A 160 -17.99 -23.49 -10.64
N ALA A 161 -18.51 -23.78 -11.83
CA ALA A 161 -17.78 -24.47 -12.88
C ALA A 161 -16.52 -23.69 -13.31
N THR A 162 -16.63 -22.37 -13.48
CA THR A 162 -15.47 -21.51 -13.82
C THR A 162 -14.39 -21.55 -12.73
N GLN A 163 -14.77 -21.36 -11.46
CA GLN A 163 -13.81 -21.41 -10.33
C GLN A 163 -13.15 -22.80 -10.20
N THR A 164 -13.91 -23.87 -10.43
CA THR A 164 -13.41 -25.25 -10.39
C THR A 164 -12.42 -25.52 -11.52
N VAL A 165 -12.69 -25.04 -12.74
CA VAL A 165 -11.77 -25.15 -13.88
C VAL A 165 -10.49 -24.36 -13.63
N SER A 166 -10.57 -23.13 -13.13
CA SER A 166 -9.39 -22.34 -12.75
C SER A 166 -8.59 -23.00 -11.62
N GLY A 167 -9.25 -23.53 -10.59
CA GLY A 167 -8.60 -24.32 -9.54
C GLY A 167 -7.87 -25.55 -10.08
N ALA A 168 -8.47 -26.30 -11.00
CA ALA A 168 -7.85 -27.45 -11.65
C ALA A 168 -6.64 -27.07 -12.52
N ARG A 169 -6.68 -25.93 -13.22
CA ARG A 169 -5.53 -25.39 -13.97
C ARG A 169 -4.40 -24.95 -13.06
N ILE A 170 -4.72 -24.28 -11.96
CA ILE A 170 -3.74 -23.89 -10.93
C ILE A 170 -3.04 -25.13 -10.39
N LEU A 171 -3.79 -26.15 -9.96
CA LEU A 171 -3.23 -27.42 -9.47
C LEU A 171 -2.39 -28.13 -10.53
N THR A 172 -2.83 -28.18 -11.79
CA THR A 172 -2.07 -28.74 -12.90
C THR A 172 -0.77 -27.97 -13.15
N ASN A 173 -0.80 -26.63 -13.14
CA ASN A 173 0.40 -25.81 -13.31
C ASN A 173 1.41 -26.03 -12.17
N LEU A 174 0.93 -26.19 -10.94
CA LEU A 174 1.77 -26.51 -9.79
C LEU A 174 2.36 -27.92 -9.88
N ALA A 175 1.59 -28.92 -10.32
CA ALA A 175 2.09 -30.27 -10.55
C ALA A 175 3.18 -30.34 -11.63
N LEU A 176 3.11 -29.48 -12.65
CA LEU A 176 4.13 -29.35 -13.70
C LEU A 176 5.39 -28.58 -13.23
N HIS A 177 5.32 -27.87 -12.11
CA HIS A 177 6.41 -27.05 -11.54
C HIS A 177 6.67 -27.44 -10.07
N PRO A 178 7.35 -28.58 -9.83
CA PRO A 178 7.54 -29.12 -8.47
C PRO A 178 8.39 -28.22 -7.56
N ASP A 179 9.20 -27.34 -8.13
CA ASP A 179 9.89 -26.24 -7.45
C ASP A 179 8.90 -25.28 -6.76
N ARG A 180 7.71 -25.07 -7.34
CA ARG A 180 6.65 -24.24 -6.76
C ARG A 180 5.83 -24.97 -5.70
N LEU A 181 5.65 -26.29 -5.85
CA LEU A 181 4.99 -27.12 -4.83
C LEU A 181 5.74 -27.10 -3.50
N ALA A 182 7.07 -26.97 -3.51
CA ALA A 182 7.87 -26.86 -2.29
C ALA A 182 7.42 -25.70 -1.38
N TYR A 183 6.94 -24.58 -1.93
CA TYR A 183 6.40 -23.46 -1.15
C TYR A 183 5.03 -23.77 -0.50
N LEU A 184 4.28 -24.73 -1.05
CA LEU A 184 2.97 -25.13 -0.51
C LEU A 184 3.09 -26.17 0.61
N VAL A 185 4.19 -26.92 0.68
CA VAL A 185 4.45 -27.96 1.70
C VAL A 185 4.92 -27.36 3.04
N ASP A 186 5.21 -26.06 3.11
CA ASP A 186 5.55 -25.39 4.36
C ASP A 186 4.39 -25.51 5.37
N PRO A 187 4.60 -25.98 6.62
CA PRO A 187 3.54 -26.08 7.63
C PRO A 187 2.78 -24.77 7.90
N ASN A 188 3.34 -23.60 7.56
CA ASN A 188 2.62 -22.33 7.67
C ASN A 188 1.54 -22.13 6.58
N THR A 189 1.55 -22.85 5.45
CA THR A 189 0.46 -22.77 4.47
C THR A 189 -0.84 -23.35 5.01
N ALA A 190 -0.79 -24.18 6.06
CA ALA A 190 -1.97 -24.62 6.81
C ALA A 190 -2.78 -23.44 7.36
N ALA A 191 -2.16 -22.28 7.62
CA ALA A 191 -2.87 -21.06 8.03
C ALA A 191 -3.77 -20.48 6.91
N LEU A 192 -3.57 -20.87 5.64
CA LEU A 192 -4.48 -20.52 4.54
C LEU A 192 -5.68 -21.46 4.42
N VAL A 193 -5.67 -22.63 5.07
CA VAL A 193 -6.78 -23.60 5.00
C VAL A 193 -8.11 -23.00 5.47
N PRO A 194 -8.18 -22.24 6.59
CA PRO A 194 -9.36 -21.48 6.98
C PRO A 194 -9.86 -20.51 5.89
N HIS A 195 -8.95 -19.86 5.16
CA HIS A 195 -9.28 -18.87 4.14
C HIS A 195 -9.77 -19.47 2.81
N LEU A 196 -9.67 -20.80 2.63
CA LEU A 196 -9.99 -21.47 1.37
C LEU A 196 -11.36 -21.13 0.77
N PRO A 197 -12.48 -20.98 1.52
CA PRO A 197 -13.75 -20.59 0.91
C PRO A 197 -13.70 -19.21 0.25
N ALA A 198 -13.00 -18.24 0.86
CA ALA A 198 -12.84 -16.90 0.30
C ALA A 198 -11.87 -16.93 -0.91
N ILE A 199 -10.78 -17.71 -0.82
CA ILE A 199 -9.83 -17.90 -1.93
C ILE A 199 -10.54 -18.55 -3.12
N TYR A 200 -11.33 -19.60 -2.89
CA TYR A 200 -12.15 -20.29 -3.88
C TYR A 200 -13.10 -19.33 -4.61
N SER A 201 -13.61 -18.32 -3.91
CA SER A 201 -14.48 -17.31 -4.52
C SER A 201 -13.79 -16.41 -5.57
N ARG A 202 -12.45 -16.47 -5.65
CA ARG A 202 -11.57 -15.59 -6.45
C ARG A 202 -10.56 -16.34 -7.34
N LEU A 203 -10.63 -17.67 -7.47
CA LEU A 203 -9.62 -18.45 -8.21
C LEU A 203 -9.47 -18.02 -9.67
N ASP A 204 -10.55 -17.67 -10.37
CA ASP A 204 -10.50 -17.20 -11.77
C ASP A 204 -9.66 -15.93 -11.96
N LYS A 205 -9.60 -15.08 -10.92
CA LYS A 205 -8.81 -13.85 -10.90
C LYS A 205 -7.41 -14.03 -10.32
N LEU A 206 -7.24 -15.02 -9.43
CA LEU A 206 -5.96 -15.36 -8.82
C LEU A 206 -5.07 -16.21 -9.75
N GLU A 207 -5.66 -17.02 -10.64
CA GLU A 207 -4.97 -17.90 -11.62
C GLU A 207 -3.72 -17.26 -12.28
N PRO A 208 -3.80 -16.08 -12.94
CA PRO A 208 -2.63 -15.44 -13.58
C PRO A 208 -1.55 -14.96 -12.59
N HIS A 209 -1.83 -14.91 -11.29
CA HIS A 209 -0.96 -14.34 -10.27
C HIS A 209 -0.45 -15.38 -9.26
N VAL A 210 -0.89 -16.65 -9.33
CA VAL A 210 -0.46 -17.71 -8.40
C VAL A 210 1.06 -17.85 -8.35
N ALA A 211 1.76 -17.80 -9.50
CA ALA A 211 3.21 -17.92 -9.55
C ALA A 211 3.92 -16.83 -8.74
N THR A 212 3.51 -15.57 -8.90
CA THR A 212 4.10 -14.42 -8.19
C THR A 212 3.67 -14.36 -6.71
N ILE A 213 2.47 -14.85 -6.37
CA ILE A 213 2.06 -15.03 -4.96
C ILE A 213 2.97 -16.06 -4.28
N LEU A 214 3.22 -17.22 -4.89
CA LEU A 214 4.08 -18.26 -4.33
C LEU A 214 5.52 -17.77 -4.13
N GLU A 215 6.09 -17.17 -5.17
CA GLU A 215 7.47 -16.69 -5.17
C GLU A 215 7.75 -15.55 -4.19
N LYS A 216 6.76 -14.66 -3.96
CA LYS A 216 6.96 -13.46 -3.13
C LYS A 216 6.25 -13.47 -1.78
N VAL A 217 5.02 -13.97 -1.69
CA VAL A 217 4.22 -13.92 -0.45
C VAL A 217 4.52 -15.12 0.44
N LEU A 218 4.65 -16.31 -0.15
CA LEU A 218 4.78 -17.58 0.58
C LEU A 218 6.24 -18.02 0.76
N ASN A 219 7.12 -17.63 -0.16
CA ASN A 219 8.56 -17.89 -0.08
C ASN A 219 9.15 -17.43 1.27
N LYS A 220 9.72 -18.38 2.03
CA LYS A 220 10.36 -18.17 3.35
C LYS A 220 9.47 -17.42 4.36
N LYS A 221 8.14 -17.52 4.27
CA LYS A 221 7.18 -16.93 5.23
C LYS A 221 7.23 -15.41 5.36
N GLN A 222 7.91 -14.70 4.43
CA GLN A 222 8.30 -13.30 4.65
C GLN A 222 7.11 -12.38 4.92
N HIS A 223 6.02 -12.55 4.16
CA HIS A 223 4.87 -11.63 4.20
C HIS A 223 3.56 -12.27 4.65
N LEU A 224 3.47 -13.61 4.62
CA LEU A 224 2.25 -14.34 5.00
C LEU A 224 1.75 -13.96 6.41
N ASN A 225 2.63 -13.90 7.41
CA ASN A 225 2.26 -13.60 8.80
C ASN A 225 1.73 -12.16 9.03
N SER A 226 1.96 -11.26 8.06
CA SER A 226 1.47 -9.88 8.07
C SER A 226 0.16 -9.72 7.29
N ILE A 227 -0.03 -10.53 6.25
CA ILE A 227 -1.19 -10.46 5.33
C ILE A 227 -2.34 -11.37 5.79
N GLU A 228 -2.05 -12.55 6.33
CA GLU A 228 -3.04 -13.59 6.70
C GLU A 228 -4.20 -13.07 7.56
N PRO A 229 -3.99 -12.26 8.63
CA PRO A 229 -5.09 -11.77 9.47
C PRO A 229 -6.08 -10.87 8.73
N TYR A 230 -5.65 -10.26 7.61
CA TYR A 230 -6.45 -9.36 6.80
C TYR A 230 -6.94 -10.00 5.50
N LEU A 231 -6.57 -11.26 5.22
CA LEU A 231 -6.82 -11.93 3.95
C LEU A 231 -8.32 -12.03 3.62
N GLY A 232 -9.18 -12.23 4.63
CA GLY A 232 -10.64 -12.18 4.46
C GLY A 232 -11.14 -10.84 3.91
N GLN A 233 -10.64 -9.71 4.44
CA GLN A 233 -11.00 -8.36 4.00
C GLN A 233 -10.47 -8.06 2.59
N ILE A 234 -9.23 -8.50 2.28
CA ILE A 234 -8.65 -8.42 0.93
C ILE A 234 -9.52 -9.18 -0.08
N LEU A 235 -9.93 -10.41 0.25
CA LEU A 235 -10.70 -11.28 -0.66
C LEU A 235 -12.14 -10.81 -0.87
N GLU A 236 -12.74 -10.16 0.14
CA GLU A 236 -14.04 -9.49 0.01
C GLU A 236 -13.98 -8.39 -1.06
N ARG A 237 -12.95 -7.53 -0.97
CA ARG A 237 -12.66 -6.38 -1.83
C ARG A 237 -11.85 -6.69 -3.09
N PHE A 238 -11.55 -7.96 -3.36
CA PHE A 238 -10.63 -8.34 -4.43
C PHE A 238 -11.10 -7.95 -5.84
N ASP A 239 -12.41 -7.72 -6.04
CA ASP A 239 -12.94 -7.22 -7.31
C ASP A 239 -12.42 -5.83 -7.67
N ASP A 240 -12.03 -5.02 -6.68
CA ASP A 240 -11.54 -3.64 -6.83
C ASP A 240 -10.00 -3.58 -6.74
N ILE A 241 -9.39 -4.55 -6.03
CA ILE A 241 -7.92 -4.67 -5.86
C ILE A 241 -7.26 -5.31 -7.09
N GLU A 242 -7.94 -6.26 -7.76
CA GLU A 242 -7.41 -7.05 -8.88
C GLU A 242 -6.65 -6.23 -9.94
N PRO A 243 -7.16 -5.09 -10.47
CA PRO A 243 -6.45 -4.31 -11.50
C PRO A 243 -5.06 -3.82 -11.05
N HIS A 244 -4.90 -3.59 -9.75
CA HIS A 244 -3.69 -3.05 -9.13
C HIS A 244 -2.79 -4.15 -8.53
N PHE A 245 -3.31 -5.38 -8.43
CA PHE A 245 -2.64 -6.51 -7.82
C PHE A 245 -1.25 -6.84 -8.43
N PRO A 246 -1.01 -6.72 -9.76
CA PRO A 246 0.33 -6.88 -10.34
C PRO A 246 1.36 -5.85 -9.86
N TRP A 247 0.94 -4.63 -9.50
CA TRP A 247 1.80 -3.60 -8.93
C TRP A 247 2.01 -3.82 -7.42
N ILE A 248 0.96 -4.23 -6.70
CA ILE A 248 1.03 -4.61 -5.29
C ILE A 248 2.02 -5.77 -5.07
N LEU A 249 1.95 -6.83 -5.89
CA LEU A 249 2.90 -7.96 -5.82
C LEU A 249 4.33 -7.56 -6.20
N ARG A 250 4.52 -6.55 -7.06
CA ARG A 250 5.86 -6.01 -7.34
C ARG A 250 6.47 -5.37 -6.09
N ASN A 251 5.67 -4.64 -5.30
CA ASN A 251 6.10 -3.84 -4.15
C ASN A 251 5.77 -4.47 -2.78
N ILE A 252 5.44 -5.77 -2.73
CA ILE A 252 4.89 -6.42 -1.54
C ILE A 252 5.82 -6.35 -0.33
N ASP A 253 7.13 -6.35 -0.54
CA ASP A 253 8.16 -6.25 0.50
C ASP A 253 8.04 -4.96 1.34
N VAL A 254 7.53 -3.89 0.73
CA VAL A 254 7.33 -2.59 1.38
C VAL A 254 5.90 -2.46 1.91
N LEU A 255 4.92 -3.07 1.25
CA LEU A 255 3.49 -2.94 1.57
C LEU A 255 3.00 -3.89 2.68
N ALA A 256 3.54 -5.12 2.76
CA ALA A 256 3.04 -6.17 3.65
C ALA A 256 3.00 -5.82 5.15
N PRO A 257 4.00 -5.12 5.74
CA PRO A 257 3.94 -4.71 7.15
C PRO A 257 2.78 -3.74 7.47
N TYR A 258 2.27 -3.06 6.43
CA TYR A 258 1.29 -1.99 6.54
C TYR A 258 -0.12 -2.38 6.09
N THR A 259 -0.33 -3.65 5.71
CA THR A 259 -1.57 -4.14 5.09
C THR A 259 -2.83 -3.78 5.87
N GLY A 260 -2.85 -3.93 7.20
CA GLY A 260 -4.01 -3.55 8.01
C GLY A 260 -4.36 -2.05 7.99
N LEU A 261 -3.35 -1.19 8.03
CA LEU A 261 -3.54 0.27 7.99
C LEU A 261 -3.93 0.75 6.59
N LEU A 262 -3.40 0.11 5.54
CA LEU A 262 -3.79 0.37 4.15
C LEU A 262 -5.23 -0.07 3.88
N LEU A 263 -5.66 -1.22 4.41
CA LEU A 263 -7.03 -1.72 4.24
C LEU A 263 -8.10 -0.91 4.95
N LYS A 264 -7.74 -0.17 6.02
CA LYS A 264 -8.65 0.77 6.68
C LYS A 264 -9.00 1.98 5.81
N HIS A 265 -8.11 2.37 4.90
CA HIS A 265 -8.24 3.54 4.02
C HIS A 265 -8.24 3.17 2.53
N ILE A 266 -8.62 1.93 2.21
CA ILE A 266 -8.51 1.40 0.86
C ILE A 266 -9.48 2.08 -0.12
N ASP A 267 -10.65 2.52 0.33
CA ASP A 267 -11.57 3.31 -0.52
C ASP A 267 -10.90 4.61 -0.98
N GLU A 268 -10.30 5.33 -0.04
CA GLU A 268 -9.60 6.60 -0.29
C GLU A 268 -8.32 6.42 -1.11
N LEU A 269 -7.67 5.26 -1.01
CA LEU A 269 -6.48 4.90 -1.79
C LEU A 269 -6.82 4.42 -3.21
N LEU A 270 -7.92 3.70 -3.42
CA LEU A 270 -8.34 3.23 -4.75
C LEU A 270 -8.69 4.40 -5.69
N LEU A 271 -9.22 5.51 -5.16
CA LEU A 271 -9.39 6.77 -5.90
C LEU A 271 -8.09 7.26 -6.58
N TYR A 272 -6.92 6.86 -6.08
CA TYR A 272 -5.62 7.20 -6.66
C TYR A 272 -5.02 6.14 -7.57
N ALA A 273 -5.51 4.90 -7.48
CA ALA A 273 -5.14 3.82 -8.36
C ALA A 273 -5.98 3.86 -9.66
N GLU A 274 -7.21 4.37 -9.58
CA GLU A 274 -8.05 4.74 -10.72
C GLU A 274 -7.62 6.09 -11.32
N CYS A 275 -6.74 6.04 -12.33
CA CYS A 275 -6.62 7.14 -13.28
C CYS A 275 -7.91 7.23 -14.09
N GLU A 276 -8.65 8.34 -13.93
CA GLU A 276 -9.76 8.66 -14.83
C GLU A 276 -9.22 8.86 -16.24
N ASP A 277 -9.73 8.06 -17.19
CA ASP A 277 -9.54 8.24 -18.62
C ASP A 277 -10.11 9.62 -18.98
N ASP A 278 -9.22 10.59 -19.20
CA ASP A 278 -9.54 12.03 -19.33
C ASP A 278 -10.18 12.39 -20.68
N GLY A 279 -10.74 11.39 -21.36
CA GLY A 279 -11.29 11.47 -22.70
C GLY A 279 -10.24 11.62 -23.80
N SER A 280 -8.94 11.70 -23.47
CA SER A 280 -7.87 11.77 -24.47
C SER A 280 -7.61 10.42 -25.14
N GLY A 281 -8.04 9.31 -24.54
CA GLY A 281 -7.92 7.95 -25.08
C GLY A 281 -6.48 7.43 -25.15
N VAL A 282 -5.52 8.15 -24.56
CA VAL A 282 -4.08 7.78 -24.53
C VAL A 282 -3.51 7.98 -23.13
N ILE A 283 -4.14 7.39 -22.11
CA ILE A 283 -3.45 7.16 -20.83
C ILE A 283 -2.48 5.99 -21.03
N SER A 284 -1.18 6.29 -21.04
CA SER A 284 -0.15 5.25 -20.93
C SER A 284 -0.28 4.60 -19.56
N CYS A 285 -0.36 3.26 -19.53
CA CYS A 285 -0.44 2.49 -18.29
C CYS A 285 0.79 2.67 -17.37
N GLU A 286 1.87 3.26 -17.88
CA GLU A 286 3.10 3.56 -17.13
C GLU A 286 2.87 4.65 -16.07
N ASP A 287 2.04 5.66 -16.34
CA ASP A 287 1.88 6.82 -15.46
C ASP A 287 0.96 6.53 -14.26
N GLN A 288 0.17 5.44 -14.31
CA GLN A 288 -0.87 5.10 -13.34
C GLN A 288 -0.37 5.01 -11.89
N TYR A 289 0.90 4.66 -11.69
CA TYR A 289 1.48 4.44 -10.36
C TYR A 289 2.57 5.44 -9.97
N GLU A 290 2.82 6.51 -10.75
CA GLU A 290 3.86 7.51 -10.44
C GLU A 290 3.76 8.05 -9.01
N LEU A 291 2.55 8.35 -8.55
CA LEU A 291 2.28 8.80 -7.19
C LEU A 291 2.74 7.77 -6.17
N ALA A 292 2.29 6.53 -6.35
CA ALA A 292 2.57 5.46 -5.43
C ALA A 292 4.09 5.20 -5.34
N GLU A 293 4.78 5.20 -6.47
CA GLU A 293 6.24 5.04 -6.54
C GLU A 293 7.00 6.20 -5.88
N GLN A 294 6.55 7.44 -6.02
CA GLN A 294 7.13 8.58 -5.27
C GLN A 294 6.84 8.51 -3.75
N LEU A 295 5.75 7.85 -3.34
CA LEU A 295 5.37 7.68 -1.93
C LEU A 295 6.03 6.47 -1.26
N LEU A 296 6.40 5.42 -2.00
CA LEU A 296 7.02 4.19 -1.44
C LEU A 296 8.21 4.45 -0.50
N PRO A 297 9.19 5.34 -0.80
CA PRO A 297 10.30 5.66 0.10
C PRO A 297 9.88 6.33 1.42
N TYR A 298 8.64 6.83 1.49
CA TYR A 298 8.06 7.51 2.64
C TYR A 298 6.86 6.74 3.22
N LEU A 299 6.58 5.50 2.77
CA LEU A 299 5.34 4.79 3.07
C LEU A 299 5.08 4.69 4.58
N GLU A 300 6.07 4.30 5.38
CA GLU A 300 6.01 4.25 6.86
C GLU A 300 5.48 5.57 7.46
N PHE A 301 5.97 6.71 6.95
CA PHE A 301 5.55 8.04 7.40
C PHE A 301 4.10 8.36 7.01
N TYR A 302 3.69 8.00 5.79
CA TYR A 302 2.33 8.25 5.30
C TYR A 302 1.29 7.33 5.94
N VAL A 303 1.58 6.03 6.03
CA VAL A 303 0.69 5.01 6.59
C VAL A 303 0.38 5.30 8.05
N SER A 304 1.39 5.66 8.85
CA SER A 304 1.21 6.08 10.26
C SER A 304 0.36 7.36 10.43
N ARG A 305 -0.01 8.03 9.32
CA ARG A 305 -0.84 9.24 9.27
C ARG A 305 -2.11 9.08 8.44
N LEU A 306 -2.42 7.89 7.91
CA LEU A 306 -3.61 7.70 7.07
C LEU A 306 -4.90 8.02 7.84
N ASP A 307 -4.99 7.73 9.14
CA ASP A 307 -6.13 8.15 9.98
C ASP A 307 -6.35 9.68 10.02
N LEU A 308 -5.30 10.47 9.77
CA LEU A 308 -5.33 11.93 9.76
C LEU A 308 -5.40 12.52 8.34
N VAL A 309 -4.87 11.81 7.33
CA VAL A 309 -4.80 12.26 5.92
C VAL A 309 -5.91 11.69 5.05
N GLY A 310 -6.41 10.48 5.33
CA GLY A 310 -7.49 9.78 4.62
C GLY A 310 -8.71 10.67 4.32
N PRO A 311 -9.26 11.43 5.29
CA PRO A 311 -10.40 12.31 5.06
C PRO A 311 -10.13 13.44 4.06
N HIS A 312 -8.85 13.78 3.88
CA HIS A 312 -8.39 14.77 2.93
C HIS A 312 -8.04 14.18 1.56
N LEU A 313 -7.78 12.86 1.46
CA LEU A 313 -7.36 12.20 0.23
C LEU A 313 -8.31 12.47 -0.96
N PRO A 314 -9.65 12.27 -0.86
CA PRO A 314 -10.53 12.56 -1.99
C PRO A 314 -10.45 14.02 -2.49
N LEU A 315 -10.27 14.97 -1.57
CA LEU A 315 -10.13 16.41 -1.85
C LEU A 315 -8.76 16.78 -2.42
N LEU A 316 -7.73 15.96 -2.18
CA LEU A 316 -6.39 16.15 -2.72
C LEU A 316 -6.25 15.61 -4.15
N ARG A 317 -7.17 14.75 -4.62
CA ARG A 317 -7.10 14.09 -5.94
C ARG A 317 -6.86 15.06 -7.10
N PRO A 318 -7.60 16.18 -7.27
CA PRO A 318 -7.38 17.13 -8.37
C PRO A 318 -6.08 17.95 -8.26
N HIS A 319 -5.30 17.74 -7.20
CA HIS A 319 -4.11 18.52 -6.87
C HIS A 319 -2.82 17.71 -6.98
N ILE A 320 -2.93 16.39 -7.05
CA ILE A 320 -1.79 15.47 -7.09
C ILE A 320 -0.90 15.65 -8.32
N PRO A 321 -1.38 15.79 -9.57
CA PRO A 321 -0.50 16.07 -10.71
C PRO A 321 0.35 17.35 -10.52
N LYS A 322 -0.18 18.36 -9.82
CA LYS A 322 0.54 19.60 -9.48
C LYS A 322 1.57 19.42 -8.35
N LEU A 323 1.39 18.40 -7.50
CA LEU A 323 2.29 18.02 -6.40
C LEU A 323 3.43 17.09 -6.87
N LEU A 324 3.12 16.12 -7.74
CA LEU A 324 4.10 15.26 -8.40
C LEU A 324 5.08 16.10 -9.22
N LYS A 325 4.58 17.10 -9.95
CA LYS A 325 5.42 18.00 -10.75
C LYS A 325 6.44 18.76 -9.90
N HIS A 326 7.71 18.39 -10.09
CA HIS A 326 8.90 18.84 -9.34
C HIS A 326 9.07 18.25 -7.92
N ASN A 327 8.58 17.03 -7.66
CA ASN A 327 8.75 16.31 -6.39
C ASN A 327 8.35 17.14 -5.17
N ARG A 328 7.24 17.92 -5.27
CA ARG A 328 6.80 18.80 -4.17
C ARG A 328 6.29 17.98 -2.99
N ILE A 329 5.76 16.78 -3.24
CA ILE A 329 5.34 15.81 -2.22
C ILE A 329 6.43 15.66 -1.15
N ALA A 330 7.65 15.28 -1.51
CA ALA A 330 8.76 15.08 -0.58
C ALA A 330 9.11 16.32 0.29
N LYS A 331 8.76 17.53 -0.17
CA LYS A 331 8.95 18.78 0.60
C LYS A 331 7.77 19.10 1.51
N VAL A 332 6.57 18.64 1.16
CA VAL A 332 5.34 18.77 1.96
C VAL A 332 5.27 17.66 3.01
N THR A 333 5.76 16.44 2.72
CA THR A 333 5.76 15.26 3.61
C THR A 333 6.07 15.60 5.06
N PRO A 334 7.19 16.29 5.41
CA PRO A 334 7.57 16.52 6.81
C PRO A 334 6.64 17.47 7.58
N HIS A 335 5.63 18.04 6.91
CA HIS A 335 4.73 19.07 7.42
C HIS A 335 3.25 18.68 7.31
N ILE A 336 2.95 17.46 6.84
CA ILE A 336 1.60 16.90 6.69
C ILE A 336 0.82 16.94 8.01
N ASP A 337 1.46 16.52 9.12
CA ASP A 337 0.86 16.57 10.46
C ASP A 337 0.36 17.95 10.84
N ARG A 338 1.05 19.01 10.40
CA ARG A 338 0.67 20.39 10.71
C ARG A 338 -0.41 20.89 9.78
N LEU A 339 -0.28 20.62 8.47
CA LEU A 339 -1.27 20.97 7.45
C LEU A 339 -2.65 20.37 7.76
N PHE A 340 -2.69 19.12 8.20
CA PHE A 340 -3.91 18.37 8.50
C PHE A 340 -4.10 18.12 10.01
N ALA A 341 -3.44 18.90 10.88
CA ALA A 341 -3.50 18.77 12.35
C ALA A 341 -4.91 18.80 12.96
N ARG A 342 -5.88 19.33 12.19
CA ARG A 342 -7.28 19.48 12.58
C ARG A 342 -8.18 18.35 12.05
N GLY A 343 -7.63 17.46 11.22
CA GLY A 343 -8.33 16.36 10.56
C GLY A 343 -9.70 16.76 10.00
N TYR A 344 -10.69 15.90 10.24
CA TYR A 344 -12.09 16.07 9.89
C TYR A 344 -12.70 17.44 10.22
N LEU A 345 -12.24 18.12 11.28
CA LEU A 345 -12.84 19.39 11.71
C LEU A 345 -12.62 20.54 10.72
N ASN A 346 -11.62 20.46 9.82
CA ASN A 346 -11.29 21.53 8.87
C ASN A 346 -10.77 20.99 7.53
N LEU A 347 -11.65 20.41 6.71
CA LEU A 347 -11.34 20.00 5.33
C LEU A 347 -11.00 21.17 4.38
N GLY A 348 -11.22 22.42 4.79
CA GLY A 348 -10.97 23.61 3.97
C GLY A 348 -9.52 23.76 3.48
N THR A 349 -8.53 23.21 4.18
CA THR A 349 -7.13 23.24 3.74
C THR A 349 -6.87 22.29 2.56
N SER A 350 -7.43 21.09 2.56
CA SER A 350 -7.29 20.14 1.43
C SER A 350 -8.11 20.60 0.22
N ALA A 351 -9.35 21.04 0.45
CA ALA A 351 -10.27 21.51 -0.59
C ALA A 351 -9.80 22.76 -1.37
N ASN A 352 -8.78 23.47 -0.88
CA ASN A 352 -8.19 24.64 -1.52
C ASN A 352 -6.66 24.52 -1.71
N LEU A 353 -6.11 23.31 -1.69
CA LEU A 353 -4.65 23.12 -1.79
C LEU A 353 -4.09 23.56 -3.16
N ASP A 354 -4.87 23.50 -4.24
CA ASP A 354 -4.46 24.07 -5.54
C ASP A 354 -4.20 25.58 -5.50
N ILE A 355 -5.07 26.36 -4.86
CA ILE A 355 -4.93 27.81 -4.73
C ILE A 355 -3.64 28.14 -3.96
N LEU A 356 -3.34 27.35 -2.93
CA LEU A 356 -2.11 27.45 -2.14
C LEU A 356 -0.87 27.03 -2.96
N LEU A 357 -0.94 25.93 -3.71
CA LEU A 357 0.16 25.46 -4.57
C LEU A 357 0.40 26.38 -5.79
N PHE A 358 -0.60 27.15 -6.20
CA PHE A 358 -0.47 28.17 -7.23
C PHE A 358 0.21 29.43 -6.69
N TRP A 359 -0.39 30.08 -5.68
CA TRP A 359 0.10 31.36 -5.15
C TRP A 359 1.33 31.25 -4.25
N VAL A 360 1.42 30.17 -3.47
CA VAL A 360 2.44 29.96 -2.43
C VAL A 360 3.39 28.82 -2.80
N GLY A 361 3.11 28.02 -3.85
CA GLY A 361 3.96 26.90 -4.24
C GLY A 361 5.38 27.26 -4.69
N TRP A 362 5.67 28.52 -5.01
CA TRP A 362 7.04 29.00 -5.20
C TRP A 362 7.85 28.99 -3.90
N THR A 363 7.22 29.18 -2.74
CA THR A 363 7.89 29.08 -1.42
C THR A 363 8.44 27.68 -1.16
N LEU A 364 7.77 26.65 -1.68
CA LEU A 364 8.24 25.25 -1.66
C LEU A 364 9.50 25.03 -2.53
N ARG A 365 9.89 25.99 -3.37
CA ARG A 365 11.16 25.94 -4.12
C ARG A 365 12.32 26.49 -3.29
N VAL A 366 12.09 27.52 -2.48
CA VAL A 366 13.12 28.16 -1.65
C VAL A 366 13.53 27.23 -0.50
N PRO A 367 14.84 26.95 -0.28
CA PRO A 367 15.27 26.16 0.86
C PRO A 367 14.93 26.86 2.18
N LEU A 368 14.70 26.08 3.24
CA LEU A 368 14.31 26.52 4.59
C LEU A 368 12.95 27.22 4.71
N LEU A 369 12.47 27.96 3.72
CA LEU A 369 11.23 28.74 3.81
C LEU A 369 9.98 27.90 4.15
N PRO A 370 9.80 26.66 3.64
CA PRO A 370 8.72 25.77 4.08
C PRO A 370 8.80 25.45 5.57
N ARG A 371 10.01 25.23 6.12
CA ARG A 371 10.19 24.96 7.55
C ARG A 371 9.76 26.15 8.39
N ILE A 372 10.06 27.38 7.96
CA ILE A 372 9.61 28.60 8.64
C ILE A 372 8.08 28.72 8.55
N PHE A 373 7.52 28.61 7.34
CA PHE A 373 6.08 28.71 7.10
C PHE A 373 5.26 27.71 7.94
N PHE A 374 5.71 26.45 8.00
CA PHE A 374 5.07 25.40 8.80
C PHE A 374 5.52 25.39 10.28
N ALA A 375 6.47 26.23 10.70
CA ALA A 375 6.82 26.43 12.11
C ALA A 375 5.90 27.43 12.82
N VAL A 376 5.29 28.36 12.09
CA VAL A 376 4.38 29.35 12.69
C VAL A 376 3.14 28.65 13.29
N PRO A 377 2.87 28.78 14.60
CA PRO A 377 1.66 28.24 15.20
C PRO A 377 0.43 28.92 14.61
N GLY A 378 -0.56 28.12 14.19
CA GLY A 378 -1.72 28.63 13.47
C GLY A 378 -1.52 28.77 11.95
N SER A 379 -0.39 28.32 11.38
CA SER A 379 -0.20 28.25 9.92
C SER A 379 -1.38 27.61 9.16
N PRO A 380 -2.09 26.54 9.63
CA PRO A 380 -3.27 26.03 8.94
C PRO A 380 -4.45 27.01 8.90
N LYS A 381 -4.65 27.82 9.97
CA LYS A 381 -5.67 28.87 9.98
C LYS A 381 -5.34 29.95 8.94
N PHE A 382 -4.08 30.39 8.91
CA PHE A 382 -3.61 31.38 7.95
C PHE A 382 -3.72 30.87 6.51
N VAL A 383 -3.34 29.61 6.29
CA VAL A 383 -3.48 28.88 5.02
C VAL A 383 -4.93 28.86 4.55
N SER A 384 -5.89 28.42 5.38
CA SER A 384 -7.32 28.40 5.02
C SER A 384 -7.89 29.81 4.80
N PHE A 385 -7.50 30.78 5.65
CA PHE A 385 -7.91 32.18 5.51
C PHE A 385 -7.42 32.79 4.18
N LEU A 386 -6.14 32.59 3.86
CA LEU A 386 -5.53 33.07 2.64
C LEU A 386 -6.13 32.38 1.40
N ALA A 387 -6.35 31.06 1.45
CA ALA A 387 -6.98 30.31 0.38
C ALA A 387 -8.43 30.75 0.07
N ASN A 388 -9.18 31.19 1.10
CA ASN A 388 -10.52 31.75 0.95
C ASN A 388 -10.51 33.20 0.42
N ARG A 389 -9.41 33.95 0.58
CA ARG A 389 -9.31 35.37 0.21
C ARG A 389 -8.51 35.63 -1.07
N MET A 390 -7.72 34.66 -1.53
CA MET A 390 -6.95 34.77 -2.78
C MET A 390 -7.82 34.60 -4.03
N PRO A 391 -7.50 35.28 -5.15
CA PRO A 391 -8.30 35.18 -6.37
C PRO A 391 -8.26 33.77 -6.98
N ARG A 392 -9.39 33.05 -6.92
CA ARG A 392 -9.53 31.67 -7.45
C ARG A 392 -9.42 31.59 -8.98
N ARG A 393 -9.78 32.67 -9.70
CA ARG A 393 -9.83 32.75 -11.18
C ARG A 393 -8.52 32.38 -11.90
N PHE A 394 -7.36 32.56 -11.25
CA PHE A 394 -6.06 32.23 -11.84
C PHE A 394 -5.61 30.78 -11.56
N ALA A 395 -6.11 30.17 -10.48
CA ALA A 395 -5.72 28.81 -10.06
C ALA A 395 -6.65 27.72 -10.63
N ARG A 396 -7.94 28.05 -10.81
CA ARG A 396 -8.98 27.19 -11.40
C ARG A 396 -9.49 27.80 -12.71
N LYS A 397 -8.95 27.35 -13.85
CA LYS A 397 -9.75 27.27 -15.07
C LYS A 397 -10.71 26.12 -14.85
N CYS A 398 -12.01 26.38 -14.78
CA CYS A 398 -13.00 25.40 -14.34
C CYS A 398 -13.03 24.18 -15.27
N SER A 399 -12.95 22.99 -14.66
CA SER A 399 -13.28 21.70 -15.27
C SER A 399 -14.20 20.95 -14.31
N ASP A 400 -15.49 21.10 -14.56
CA ASP A 400 -16.68 20.28 -14.22
C ASP A 400 -16.98 19.81 -12.79
N VAL A 401 -16.01 19.75 -11.86
CA VAL A 401 -16.34 19.65 -10.44
C VAL A 401 -16.80 21.02 -9.97
N THR A 402 -18.12 21.17 -9.85
CA THR A 402 -18.83 22.36 -9.35
C THR A 402 -18.38 22.68 -7.93
N CYS A 403 -17.29 23.42 -7.82
CA CYS A 403 -16.74 23.89 -6.56
C CYS A 403 -17.75 24.83 -5.89
N SER A 404 -18.48 24.30 -4.91
CA SER A 404 -19.35 25.07 -4.02
C SER A 404 -18.55 26.23 -3.44
N LEU A 405 -18.89 27.45 -3.87
CA LEU A 405 -18.18 28.67 -3.49
C LEU A 405 -18.26 28.93 -1.98
N ASP A 406 -19.32 28.40 -1.35
CA ASP A 406 -19.78 28.69 0.01
C ASP A 406 -19.17 27.81 1.10
N GLY A 407 -18.18 26.97 0.75
CA GLY A 407 -17.42 26.18 1.72
C GLY A 407 -18.11 24.92 2.25
N ASP A 408 -19.34 24.64 1.80
CA ASP A 408 -19.99 23.35 2.04
C ASP A 408 -19.41 22.28 1.10
N TYR A 409 -18.40 21.58 1.61
CA TYR A 409 -17.82 20.37 1.04
C TYR A 409 -18.36 19.09 1.71
N GLY A 410 -19.38 19.19 2.58
CA GLY A 410 -19.82 18.10 3.45
C GLY A 410 -21.24 17.58 3.20
N SER A 411 -22.18 18.43 2.78
CA SER A 411 -23.59 18.04 2.63
C SER A 411 -23.92 17.34 1.30
N SER A 412 -23.20 17.67 0.22
CA SER A 412 -23.41 17.10 -1.12
C SER A 412 -22.58 15.85 -1.39
N TRP A 413 -21.33 15.81 -0.92
CA TRP A 413 -20.43 14.66 -1.11
C TRP A 413 -20.94 13.39 -0.39
N ASN A 414 -21.46 13.54 0.83
CA ASN A 414 -22.15 12.45 1.55
C ASN A 414 -23.53 12.09 0.97
N ARG A 415 -23.98 12.76 -0.09
CA ARG A 415 -25.21 12.47 -0.84
C ARG A 415 -24.94 11.90 -2.24
N LEU A 416 -23.72 11.46 -2.54
CA LEU A 416 -23.52 10.47 -3.58
C LEU A 416 -24.33 9.23 -3.19
N SER A 417 -25.43 8.99 -3.91
CA SER A 417 -26.29 7.85 -3.69
C SER A 417 -25.51 6.55 -3.90
N LYS A 418 -25.76 5.57 -3.04
CA LYS A 418 -25.33 4.19 -3.27
C LYS A 418 -26.29 3.53 -4.27
N ASP A 419 -26.19 3.95 -5.53
CA ASP A 419 -26.87 3.34 -6.68
C ASP A 419 -25.96 2.30 -7.37
#